data_AF-A0A838R1I7-F1
#
_entry.id   AF-A0A838R1I7-F1
#
_cell.length_a   1.000
_cell.length_b   1.000
_cell.length_c   1.000
_cell.angle_alpha   90.00
_cell.angle_beta   90.00
_cell.angle_gamma   90.00
#
_symmetry.space_group_name_H-M   'P 1'
#
loop_
_entity.id
_entity.type
_entity.pdbx_description
1 polymer ?
#
loop_
_entity_poly.entity_id
_entity_poly.type
_entity_poly.pdbx_seq_one_letter_code
_entity_poly.pdbx_strand_id
1 'polypeptide(L)'
;MLRETEPFALGTSPTPFRPGPMDLARAMTPADATLDLETAEQEIARLTWTVLDGSASLTDRQRLAALVNAQHIRRLRIDTP
;
A
#
# COMPACT_ATOMS: atom_id res chain seq x y z
N MET A 1 -46.87 34.59 -11.47
CA MET A 1 -46.02 34.88 -10.29
C MET A 1 -46.10 33.68 -9.37
N LEU A 2 -45.06 32.86 -9.31
CA LEU A 2 -44.95 31.65 -8.49
C LEU A 2 -43.47 31.22 -8.46
N ARG A 3 -42.83 31.31 -7.29
CA ARG A 3 -42.17 30.22 -6.54
C ARG A 3 -41.13 30.79 -5.57
N GLU A 4 -41.40 30.50 -4.31
CA GLU A 4 -40.64 30.82 -3.11
C GLU A 4 -39.26 30.15 -3.17
N THR A 5 -38.24 30.87 -2.70
CA THR A 5 -36.87 30.35 -2.57
C THR A 5 -36.56 30.19 -1.09
N GLU A 6 -36.76 28.96 -0.59
CA GLU A 6 -36.34 28.54 0.75
C GLU A 6 -34.81 28.55 0.85
N PRO A 7 -34.20 29.14 1.90
CA PRO A 7 -32.77 29.00 2.15
C PRO A 7 -32.47 27.60 2.69
N PHE A 8 -31.63 26.85 1.98
CA PHE A 8 -31.14 25.55 2.43
C PHE A 8 -30.44 25.66 3.79
N ALA A 9 -31.07 25.12 4.83
CA ALA A 9 -30.45 24.84 6.11
C ALA A 9 -29.53 23.62 5.98
N LEU A 10 -28.26 23.83 5.63
CA LEU A 10 -27.22 22.80 5.70
C LEU A 10 -26.76 22.64 7.15
N GLY A 11 -27.59 21.93 7.91
CA GLY A 11 -27.21 21.39 9.20
C GLY A 11 -26.11 20.33 9.07
N THR A 12 -25.40 20.15 10.18
CA THR A 12 -24.41 19.11 10.49
C THR A 12 -23.00 19.39 9.95
N SER A 13 -22.19 20.03 10.81
CA SER A 13 -20.73 19.95 10.74
C SER A 13 -20.32 18.48 10.87
N PRO A 14 -19.61 17.90 9.89
CA PRO A 14 -18.97 16.61 10.11
C PRO A 14 -17.82 16.85 11.10
N THR A 15 -17.94 16.26 12.29
CA THR A 15 -16.83 16.18 13.25
C THR A 15 -15.57 15.70 12.53
N PRO A 16 -14.41 16.38 12.68
CA PRO A 16 -13.17 15.85 12.13
C PRO A 16 -12.86 14.55 12.88
N PHE A 17 -12.95 13.43 12.16
CA PHE A 17 -12.37 12.18 12.60
C PHE A 17 -10.88 12.45 12.83
N ARG A 18 -10.46 12.47 14.10
CA ARG A 18 -9.05 12.53 14.48
C ARG A 18 -8.62 11.09 14.72
N PRO A 19 -8.03 10.39 13.73
CA PRO A 19 -7.44 9.08 14.02
C PRO A 19 -6.32 9.30 15.03
N GLY A 20 -6.47 8.69 16.21
CA GLY A 20 -5.39 8.62 17.18
C GLY A 20 -4.23 7.81 16.58
N PRO A 21 -2.99 7.96 17.09
CA PRO A 21 -1.84 7.23 16.60
C PRO A 21 -1.96 5.69 16.74
N MET A 22 -3.01 5.19 17.40
CA MET A 22 -3.31 3.77 17.56
C MET A 22 -4.17 3.13 16.45
N ASP A 23 -4.84 3.91 15.59
CA ASP A 23 -5.72 3.33 14.54
C ASP A 23 -4.96 2.86 13.30
N LEU A 24 -3.79 3.42 13.02
CA LEU A 24 -2.94 2.96 11.90
C LEU A 24 -2.34 1.56 12.15
N ALA A 25 -2.23 1.14 13.41
CA ALA A 25 -1.72 -0.19 13.75
C ALA A 25 -2.77 -1.30 13.60
N ARG A 26 -4.07 -0.96 13.47
CA ARG A 26 -5.17 -1.95 13.53
C ARG A 26 -5.78 -2.32 12.17
N ALA A 27 -5.40 -1.66 11.09
CA ALA A 27 -6.04 -1.86 9.77
C ALA A 27 -5.12 -2.45 8.70
N MET A 28 -3.99 -3.07 9.06
CA MET A 28 -3.37 -4.08 8.20
C MET A 28 -3.73 -5.42 8.79
N THR A 29 -4.78 -6.04 8.26
CA THR A 29 -5.04 -7.44 8.59
C THR A 29 -3.85 -8.27 8.09
N PRO A 30 -3.47 -9.38 8.76
CA PRO A 30 -2.40 -10.23 8.27
C PRO A 30 -2.65 -10.72 6.84
N ALA A 31 -3.93 -10.80 6.42
CA ALA A 31 -4.37 -11.11 5.06
C ALA A 31 -3.99 -10.02 4.03
N ASP A 32 -4.16 -8.74 4.36
CA ASP A 32 -3.74 -7.63 3.48
C ASP A 32 -2.20 -7.58 3.35
N ALA A 33 -1.49 -7.83 4.46
CA ALA A 33 -0.03 -7.91 4.45
C ALA A 33 0.50 -9.14 3.67
N THR A 34 -0.26 -10.25 3.62
CA THR A 34 0.10 -11.43 2.82
C THR A 34 -0.22 -11.24 1.35
N LEU A 35 -1.33 -10.60 0.98
CA LEU A 35 -1.63 -10.23 -0.40
C LEU A 35 -0.54 -9.29 -0.98
N ASP A 36 -0.09 -8.31 -0.19
CA ASP A 36 1.02 -7.44 -0.59
C ASP A 36 2.37 -8.17 -0.71
N LEU A 37 2.60 -9.19 0.12
CA LEU A 37 3.82 -10.00 0.08
C LEU A 37 3.82 -10.98 -1.09
N GLU A 38 2.71 -11.68 -1.31
CA GLU A 38 2.52 -12.59 -2.44
C GLU A 38 2.69 -11.83 -3.76
N THR A 39 2.14 -10.62 -3.84
CA THR A 39 2.32 -9.74 -5.01
C THR A 39 3.79 -9.32 -5.17
N ALA A 40 4.50 -9.02 -4.07
CA ALA A 40 5.92 -8.68 -4.13
C ALA A 40 6.80 -9.87 -4.54
N GLU A 41 6.53 -11.07 -4.05
CA GLU A 41 7.25 -12.29 -4.39
C GLU A 41 7.01 -12.71 -5.85
N GLN A 42 5.77 -12.59 -6.32
CA GLN A 42 5.42 -12.79 -7.73
C GLN A 42 6.16 -11.80 -8.64
N GLU A 43 6.21 -10.52 -8.27
CA GLU A 43 6.92 -9.51 -9.05
C GLU A 43 8.45 -9.72 -9.03
N ILE A 44 9.02 -10.15 -7.90
CA ILE A 44 10.43 -10.57 -7.82
C ILE A 44 10.69 -11.75 -8.76
N ALA A 45 9.84 -12.78 -8.75
CA ALA A 45 9.99 -13.95 -9.61
C ALA A 45 9.91 -13.57 -11.10
N ARG A 46 8.92 -12.77 -11.47
CA ARG A 46 8.75 -12.26 -12.85
C ARG A 46 9.98 -11.49 -13.30
N LEU A 47 10.40 -10.48 -12.53
CA LEU A 47 11.57 -9.65 -12.88
C LEU A 47 12.86 -10.46 -12.91
N THR A 48 13.01 -11.47 -12.05
CA THR A 48 14.17 -12.38 -12.07
C THR A 48 14.24 -13.12 -13.41
N TRP A 49 13.12 -13.65 -13.90
CA TRP A 49 13.08 -14.29 -15.22
C TRP A 49 13.40 -13.30 -16.35
N THR A 50 12.85 -12.08 -16.30
CA THR A 50 13.16 -11.00 -17.25
C THR A 50 14.65 -10.59 -17.23
N VAL A 51 15.33 -10.73 -16.08
CA VAL A 51 16.78 -10.50 -16.00
C VAL A 51 17.54 -11.67 -16.63
N LEU A 52 17.13 -12.90 -16.33
CA LEU A 52 17.78 -14.11 -16.84
C LEU A 52 17.61 -14.28 -18.37
N ASP A 53 16.49 -13.86 -18.93
CA ASP A 53 16.25 -13.89 -20.37
C ASP A 53 16.95 -12.76 -21.15
N GLY A 54 17.56 -11.80 -20.43
CA GLY A 54 18.32 -10.69 -21.01
C GLY A 54 17.47 -9.51 -21.50
N SER A 55 16.15 -9.53 -21.30
CA SER A 55 15.23 -8.47 -21.75
C SER A 55 15.03 -7.35 -20.72
N ALA A 56 15.54 -7.49 -19.50
CA ALA A 56 15.37 -6.51 -18.43
C ALA A 56 16.04 -5.15 -18.72
N SER A 57 15.24 -4.09 -18.64
CA SER A 57 15.73 -2.72 -18.64
C SER A 57 16.54 -2.41 -17.36
N LEU A 58 17.19 -1.25 -17.33
CA LEU A 58 17.83 -0.76 -16.10
C LEU A 58 16.78 -0.52 -14.99
N THR A 59 15.62 0.01 -15.36
CA THR A 59 14.49 0.25 -14.44
C THR A 59 14.00 -1.05 -13.82
N ASP A 60 13.87 -2.12 -14.61
CA ASP A 60 13.45 -3.44 -14.13
C ASP A 60 14.45 -4.01 -13.11
N ARG A 61 15.75 -3.88 -13.40
CA ARG A 61 16.83 -4.31 -12.50
C ARG A 61 16.84 -3.51 -11.19
N GLN A 62 16.62 -2.20 -11.26
CA GLN A 62 16.52 -1.35 -10.08
C GLN A 62 15.29 -1.70 -9.24
N ARG A 63 14.16 -1.96 -9.88
CA ARG A 63 12.93 -2.38 -9.20
C ARG A 63 13.10 -3.73 -8.51
N LEU A 64 13.73 -4.71 -9.18
CA LEU A 64 14.06 -6.00 -8.59
C LEU A 64 14.95 -5.84 -7.34
N ALA A 65 16.01 -5.03 -7.44
CA ALA A 65 16.91 -4.77 -6.32
C ALA A 65 16.16 -4.13 -5.13
N ALA A 66 15.27 -3.17 -5.39
CA ALA A 66 14.47 -2.52 -4.36
C ALA A 66 13.53 -3.51 -3.64
N LEU A 67 12.84 -4.38 -4.40
CA LEU A 67 11.94 -5.38 -3.84
C LEU A 67 12.69 -6.42 -3.00
N VAL A 68 13.81 -6.94 -3.50
CA VAL A 68 14.66 -7.91 -2.75
C VAL A 68 15.20 -7.29 -1.47
N ASN A 69 15.68 -6.04 -1.52
CA ASN A 69 16.17 -5.34 -0.33
C ASN A 69 15.04 -5.11 0.69
N ALA A 70 13.85 -4.71 0.24
CA ALA A 70 12.69 -4.55 1.11
C ALA A 70 12.29 -5.86 1.79
N GLN A 71 12.33 -6.99 1.07
CA GLN A 71 12.04 -8.31 1.63
C GLN A 71 13.12 -8.74 2.64
N HIS A 72 14.40 -8.47 2.37
CA HIS A 72 15.50 -8.74 3.30
C HIS A 72 15.34 -7.96 4.62
N ILE A 73 15.06 -6.65 4.55
CA ILE A 73 14.80 -5.81 5.73
C ILE A 73 13.60 -6.33 6.53
N ARG A 74 12.53 -6.77 5.86
CA ARG A 74 11.35 -7.34 6.53
C ARG A 74 11.71 -8.61 7.30
N ARG A 75 12.50 -9.53 6.72
CA ARG A 75 12.95 -10.75 7.41
C ARG A 75 13.74 -10.43 8.67
N LEU A 76 14.71 -9.52 8.57
CA LEU A 76 15.50 -9.09 9.73
C LEU A 76 14.64 -8.53 10.86
N ARG A 77 13.57 -7.78 10.55
CA ARG A 77 12.64 -7.25 11.56
C ARG A 77 11.82 -8.34 12.25
N ILE A 78 11.47 -9.41 11.54
CA ILE A 78 10.68 -10.52 12.10
C ILE A 78 11.56 -11.40 13.01
N ASP A 79 12.84 -11.56 12.67
CA ASP A 79 13.78 -12.41 13.42
C ASP A 79 14.39 -11.72 14.66
N THR A 80 14.04 -10.46 14.95
CA THR A 80 14.50 -9.75 16.15
C THR A 80 13.47 -9.92 17.28
N PRO A 81 13.80 -10.60 18.40
CA PRO A 81 12.86 -10.92 19.48
C PRO A 81 12.42 -9.71 20.30
#